data_AF-A0A0F8YNG3-F1
#
_entry.id   AF-A0A0F8YNG3-F1
#
_cell.length_a   1.000
_cell.length_b   1.000
_cell.length_c   1.000
_cell.angle_alpha   90.00
_cell.angle_beta   90.00
_cell.angle_gamma   90.00
#
_symmetry.space_group_name_H-M   'P 1'
#
loop_
_entity.id
_entity.type
_entity.pdbx_description
1 polymer ?
#
loop_
_entity_poly.entity_id
_entity_poly.type
_entity_poly.pdbx_seq_one_letter_code
_entity_poly.pdbx_strand_id
1 'polypeptide(L)'
;MLRTTDLNILCPVCEKRDGCLVADDGSAAICSRKSEGSVKKVGKGGFHGGYLHILGDFKPQKYKTPKKPDVNWNKWTVKFAKQLAENRKEFGKLCQSINLNPISALRFYIGWHKGWLTIPVYGMTRKISGIQRRQGNTKRYMKHSGMGVFVPSAFFQNPSDTLAVTEGWTDTVTALEYGYNAIGKVNAFVGNEEVIMFARTHPSVKRVIIFADNNVDGVGLAGAEETAELLNEKGFTTKVVLTVEKDLRRCKQVGMTIHEVIGK
;
A
#
# COMPACT_ATOMS: atom_id res chain seq x y z
N MET A 1 -0.57 -19.89 -16.24
CA MET A 1 -0.42 -20.70 -15.01
C MET A 1 -1.79 -20.85 -14.37
N LEU A 2 -2.22 -22.08 -14.13
CA LEU A 2 -3.52 -22.50 -13.60
C LEU A 2 -3.30 -23.17 -12.24
N ARG A 3 -4.21 -23.00 -11.27
CA ARG A 3 -4.07 -23.68 -9.98
C ARG A 3 -4.38 -25.15 -10.12
N THR A 4 -3.61 -26.00 -9.44
CA THR A 4 -3.86 -27.45 -9.41
C THR A 4 -5.25 -27.80 -8.87
N THR A 5 -5.76 -26.99 -7.93
CA THR A 5 -7.12 -27.11 -7.38
C THR A 5 -8.19 -26.89 -8.43
N ASP A 6 -8.03 -25.87 -9.29
CA ASP A 6 -9.02 -25.48 -10.29
C ASP A 6 -9.08 -26.52 -11.41
N LEU A 7 -7.97 -27.23 -11.63
CA LEU A 7 -7.86 -28.34 -12.59
C LEU A 7 -8.21 -29.71 -11.98
N ASN A 8 -8.42 -29.79 -10.66
CA ASN A 8 -8.59 -31.06 -9.92
C ASN A 8 -7.46 -32.09 -10.20
N ILE A 9 -6.23 -31.63 -10.28
CA ILE A 9 -5.03 -32.47 -10.49
C ILE A 9 -4.07 -32.39 -9.30
N LEU A 10 -3.13 -33.33 -9.23
CA LEU A 10 -1.98 -33.24 -8.33
C LEU A 10 -0.85 -32.42 -8.97
N CYS A 11 -0.08 -31.73 -8.14
CA CYS A 11 1.15 -31.09 -8.59
C CYS A 11 2.13 -32.16 -9.12
N PRO A 12 2.67 -32.02 -10.34
CA PRO A 12 3.61 -33.00 -10.92
C PRO A 12 4.98 -33.03 -10.20
N VAL A 13 5.24 -32.11 -9.27
CA VAL A 13 6.51 -32.01 -8.53
C VAL A 13 6.39 -32.57 -7.11
N CYS A 14 5.36 -32.14 -6.36
CA CYS A 14 5.19 -32.50 -4.95
C CYS A 14 3.99 -33.40 -4.67
N GLU A 15 3.20 -33.74 -5.69
CA GLU A 15 2.05 -34.65 -5.61
C GLU A 15 0.96 -34.20 -4.62
N LYS A 16 0.96 -32.91 -4.25
CA LYS A 16 -0.10 -32.31 -3.43
C LYS A 16 -1.13 -31.62 -4.31
N ARG A 17 -2.37 -31.59 -3.80
CA ARG A 17 -3.55 -31.11 -4.52
C ARG A 17 -3.64 -29.58 -4.58
N ASP A 18 -3.03 -28.90 -3.62
CA ASP A 18 -3.22 -27.47 -3.39
C ASP A 18 -1.91 -26.67 -3.40
N GLY A 19 -2.04 -25.35 -3.50
CA GLY A 19 -0.94 -24.41 -3.34
C GLY A 19 0.11 -24.42 -4.46
N CYS A 20 -0.12 -25.13 -5.56
CA CYS A 20 0.79 -25.16 -6.72
C CYS A 20 0.10 -24.61 -7.97
N LEU A 21 0.91 -24.18 -8.93
CA LEU A 21 0.44 -23.73 -10.24
C LEU A 21 1.09 -24.57 -11.35
N VAL A 22 0.37 -24.84 -12.42
CA VAL A 22 0.90 -25.51 -13.63
C VAL A 22 0.71 -24.62 -14.85
N ALA A 23 1.58 -24.74 -15.84
CA ALA A 23 1.35 -24.14 -17.15
C ALA A 23 0.13 -24.80 -17.79
N ASP A 24 -0.58 -24.03 -18.61
CA ASP A 24 -1.73 -24.50 -19.40
C ASP A 24 -1.33 -25.60 -20.39
N ASP A 25 -0.14 -25.50 -20.98
CA ASP A 25 0.47 -26.51 -21.84
C ASP A 25 1.16 -27.66 -21.07
N GLY A 26 1.11 -27.65 -19.73
CA GLY A 26 1.72 -28.67 -18.87
C GLY A 26 3.25 -28.64 -18.80
N SER A 27 3.92 -27.73 -19.49
CA SER A 27 5.38 -27.79 -19.66
C SER A 27 6.18 -27.15 -18.51
N ALA A 28 5.52 -26.48 -17.55
CA ALA A 28 6.15 -25.99 -16.33
C ALA A 28 5.19 -26.04 -15.12
N ALA A 29 5.75 -26.01 -13.92
CA ALA A 29 5.00 -25.89 -12.67
C ALA A 29 5.68 -24.93 -11.67
N ILE A 30 4.90 -24.21 -10.88
CA ILE A 30 5.37 -23.49 -9.70
C ILE A 30 4.94 -24.30 -8.48
N CYS A 31 5.89 -25.00 -7.87
CA CYS A 31 5.67 -25.81 -6.69
C CYS A 31 5.91 -24.96 -5.43
N SER A 32 4.95 -24.89 -4.52
CA SER A 32 5.13 -24.17 -3.24
C SER A 32 5.97 -24.92 -2.21
N ARG A 33 6.25 -26.22 -2.44
CA ARG A 33 6.80 -27.12 -1.40
C ARG A 33 8.21 -27.64 -1.71
N LYS A 34 8.52 -27.97 -2.96
CA LYS A 34 9.81 -28.54 -3.36
C LYS A 34 10.61 -27.54 -4.19
N SER A 35 11.83 -27.24 -3.72
CA SER A 35 12.82 -26.39 -4.40
C SER A 35 13.79 -27.17 -5.28
N GLU A 36 14.02 -28.45 -4.96
CA GLU A 36 14.97 -29.32 -5.66
C GLU A 36 14.56 -29.54 -7.13
N GLY A 37 15.47 -29.26 -8.07
CA GLY A 37 15.19 -29.31 -9.51
C GLY A 37 14.54 -28.04 -10.08
N SER A 38 14.29 -27.02 -9.24
CA SER A 38 13.73 -25.76 -9.72
C SER A 38 14.77 -24.87 -10.40
N VAL A 39 14.33 -24.12 -11.42
CA VAL A 39 15.17 -23.16 -12.15
C VAL A 39 15.27 -21.81 -11.44
N LYS A 40 14.26 -21.44 -10.64
CA LYS A 40 14.28 -20.25 -9.77
C LYS A 40 13.11 -20.24 -8.81
N LYS A 41 13.26 -19.46 -7.73
CA LYS A 41 12.14 -19.04 -6.89
C LYS A 41 11.35 -17.93 -7.60
N VAL A 42 10.02 -17.98 -7.51
CA VAL A 42 9.10 -16.98 -8.06
C VAL A 42 8.13 -16.51 -6.97
N GLY A 43 7.92 -15.20 -6.90
CA GLY A 43 7.10 -14.57 -5.85
C GLY A 43 7.80 -14.44 -4.48
N LYS A 44 7.15 -13.74 -3.55
CA LYS A 44 7.52 -13.69 -2.12
C LYS A 44 6.75 -14.82 -1.40
N GLY A 45 7.37 -15.51 -0.44
CA GLY A 45 6.95 -16.82 0.06
C GLY A 45 5.49 -16.98 0.54
N GLY A 46 5.03 -18.23 0.70
CA GLY A 46 3.64 -18.60 1.04
C GLY A 46 2.79 -19.00 -0.17
N PHE A 47 1.46 -18.92 -0.09
CA PHE A 47 0.53 -19.19 -1.23
C PHE A 47 0.71 -18.23 -2.43
N HIS A 48 1.61 -17.27 -2.32
CA HIS A 48 1.95 -16.23 -3.30
C HIS A 48 3.36 -16.39 -3.88
N GLY A 49 4.06 -17.48 -3.55
CA GLY A 49 5.37 -17.80 -4.08
C GLY A 49 5.62 -19.30 -4.18
N GLY A 50 6.67 -19.68 -4.90
CA GLY A 50 7.05 -21.07 -5.07
C GLY A 50 8.32 -21.20 -5.90
N TYR A 51 8.61 -22.43 -6.30
CA TYR A 51 9.79 -22.81 -7.05
C TYR A 51 9.35 -23.20 -8.46
N LEU A 52 9.86 -22.53 -9.48
CA LEU A 52 9.54 -22.81 -10.88
C LEU A 52 10.32 -24.03 -11.36
N HIS A 53 9.62 -25.05 -11.83
CA HIS A 53 10.13 -26.29 -12.43
C HIS A 53 9.75 -26.33 -13.90
N ILE A 54 10.67 -26.78 -14.74
CA ILE A 54 10.44 -27.02 -16.17
C ILE A 54 10.25 -28.52 -16.35
N LEU A 55 9.10 -28.94 -16.87
CA LEU A 55 8.66 -30.35 -16.96
C LEU A 55 8.75 -30.91 -18.39
N GLY A 56 8.94 -30.05 -19.38
CA GLY A 56 9.09 -30.39 -20.79
C GLY A 56 9.63 -29.20 -21.56
N ASP A 57 9.37 -29.14 -22.87
CA ASP A 57 9.75 -28.01 -23.74
C ASP A 57 8.89 -26.77 -23.47
N PHE A 58 9.09 -26.13 -22.32
CA PHE A 58 8.36 -24.92 -21.93
C PHE A 58 8.78 -23.73 -22.79
N LYS A 59 7.90 -23.34 -23.70
CA LYS A 59 7.99 -22.09 -24.47
C LYS A 59 6.99 -21.11 -23.88
N PRO A 60 7.40 -20.23 -22.95
CA PRO A 60 6.46 -19.30 -22.33
C PRO A 60 5.77 -18.48 -23.41
N GLN A 61 4.45 -18.61 -23.54
CA GLN A 61 3.70 -17.64 -24.31
C GLN A 61 3.91 -16.29 -23.65
N LYS A 62 4.59 -15.38 -24.35
CA LYS A 62 4.68 -13.98 -23.94
C LYS A 62 3.27 -13.40 -24.03
N TYR A 63 2.53 -13.47 -22.93
CA TYR A 63 1.30 -12.72 -22.80
C TYR A 63 1.64 -11.25 -23.01
N LYS A 64 1.19 -10.69 -24.13
CA LYS A 64 1.30 -9.25 -24.37
C LYS A 64 0.31 -8.60 -23.39
N THR A 65 0.82 -8.11 -22.27
CA THR A 65 0.01 -7.32 -21.35
C THR A 65 -0.63 -6.20 -22.16
N PRO A 66 -1.98 -6.14 -22.23
CA PRO A 66 -2.63 -5.05 -22.96
C PRO A 66 -2.12 -3.73 -22.38
N LYS A 67 -1.76 -2.79 -23.25
CA LYS A 67 -1.31 -1.47 -22.81
C LYS A 67 -2.40 -0.89 -21.91
N LYS A 68 -2.06 -0.59 -20.66
CA LYS A 68 -2.99 0.14 -19.79
C LYS A 68 -3.35 1.45 -20.49
N PRO A 69 -4.63 1.82 -20.57
CA PRO A 69 -5.01 3.10 -21.12
C PRO A 69 -4.32 4.20 -20.30
N ASP A 70 -3.83 5.22 -20.99
CA ASP A 70 -3.29 6.41 -20.34
C ASP A 70 -4.45 7.24 -19.79
N VAL A 71 -4.52 7.35 -18.46
CA VAL A 71 -5.57 8.08 -17.77
C VAL A 71 -4.93 9.32 -17.15
N ASN A 72 -5.41 10.50 -17.55
CA ASN A 72 -5.00 11.75 -16.92
C ASN A 72 -5.65 11.88 -15.54
N TRP A 73 -5.00 11.32 -14.52
CA TRP A 73 -5.49 11.34 -13.14
C TRP A 73 -5.55 12.73 -12.55
N ASN A 74 -4.63 13.64 -12.92
CA ASN A 74 -4.67 15.03 -12.46
C ASN A 74 -6.00 15.71 -12.83
N LYS A 75 -6.48 15.51 -14.07
CA LYS A 75 -7.77 16.04 -14.53
C LYS A 75 -8.93 15.53 -13.65
N TRP A 76 -8.92 14.25 -13.30
CA TRP A 76 -9.96 13.65 -12.47
C TRP A 76 -9.89 14.11 -11.02
N THR A 77 -8.69 14.21 -10.44
CA THR A 77 -8.48 14.74 -9.10
C THR A 77 -9.00 16.17 -8.98
N VAL A 78 -8.68 17.06 -9.93
CA VAL A 78 -9.20 18.44 -9.93
C VAL A 78 -10.73 18.45 -10.05
N LYS A 79 -11.30 17.63 -10.93
CA LYS A 79 -12.75 17.50 -11.08
C LYS A 79 -13.43 17.07 -9.77
N PHE A 80 -12.87 16.08 -9.07
CA PHE A 80 -13.45 15.59 -7.82
C PHE A 80 -13.21 16.54 -6.65
N ALA A 81 -12.09 17.27 -6.62
CA ALA A 81 -11.86 18.32 -5.63
C ALA A 81 -12.93 19.43 -5.74
N LYS A 82 -13.32 19.81 -6.96
CA LYS A 82 -14.46 20.74 -7.17
C LYS A 82 -15.77 20.16 -6.61
N GLN A 83 -16.06 18.90 -6.87
CA GLN A 83 -17.24 18.21 -6.33
C GLN A 83 -17.22 18.13 -4.79
N LEU A 84 -16.04 18.05 -4.17
CA LEU A 84 -15.92 18.08 -2.71
C LEU A 84 -16.39 19.41 -2.12
N ALA A 85 -16.06 20.54 -2.76
CA ALA A 85 -16.53 21.86 -2.30
C ALA A 85 -18.06 21.97 -2.32
N GLU A 86 -18.69 21.36 -3.33
CA GLU A 86 -20.16 21.25 -3.47
C GLU A 86 -20.77 20.32 -2.39
N ASN A 87 -19.99 19.34 -1.90
CA ASN A 87 -20.41 18.33 -0.92
C ASN A 87 -19.70 18.49 0.44
N ARG A 88 -19.36 19.73 0.82
CA ARG A 88 -18.57 20.02 2.03
C ARG A 88 -19.26 19.56 3.33
N LYS A 89 -20.59 19.55 3.36
CA LYS A 89 -21.38 19.14 4.54
C LYS A 89 -21.24 17.64 4.77
N GLU A 90 -21.35 16.85 3.70
CA GLU A 90 -21.20 15.40 3.70
C GLU A 90 -19.76 15.02 4.07
N PHE A 91 -18.77 15.74 3.54
CA PHE A 91 -17.38 15.58 3.93
C PHE A 91 -17.14 15.89 5.41
N GLY A 92 -17.71 16.99 5.92
CA GLY A 92 -17.64 17.34 7.34
C GLY A 92 -18.23 16.25 8.25
N LYS A 93 -19.39 15.71 7.90
CA LYS A 93 -20.02 14.58 8.60
C LYS A 93 -19.16 13.33 8.57
N LEU A 94 -18.53 13.03 7.43
CA LEU A 94 -17.59 11.91 7.31
C LEU A 94 -16.40 12.10 8.25
N CYS A 95 -15.74 13.27 8.22
CA CYS A 95 -14.61 13.57 9.10
C CYS A 95 -14.99 13.47 10.58
N GLN A 96 -16.16 13.97 10.96
CA GLN A 96 -16.67 13.86 12.33
C GLN A 96 -16.88 12.40 12.74
N SER A 97 -17.48 11.57 11.88
CA SER A 97 -17.76 10.17 12.22
C SER A 97 -16.51 9.30 12.35
N ILE A 98 -15.42 9.66 11.68
CA ILE A 98 -14.12 8.97 11.79
C ILE A 98 -13.11 9.73 12.66
N ASN A 99 -13.53 10.82 13.31
CA ASN A 99 -12.72 11.70 14.16
C ASN A 99 -11.41 12.17 13.49
N LEU A 100 -11.50 12.72 12.29
CA LEU A 100 -10.37 13.33 11.58
C LEU A 100 -10.57 14.84 11.43
N ASN A 101 -9.48 15.60 11.46
CA ASN A 101 -9.49 17.02 11.17
C ASN A 101 -9.70 17.23 9.65
N PRO A 102 -10.79 17.91 9.23
CA PRO A 102 -11.05 18.16 7.81
C PRO A 102 -9.92 18.92 7.10
N ILE A 103 -9.24 19.84 7.78
CA ILE A 103 -8.14 20.63 7.21
C ILE A 103 -6.94 19.73 6.91
N SER A 104 -6.58 18.83 7.82
CA SER A 104 -5.50 17.86 7.62
C SER A 104 -5.83 16.89 6.47
N ALA A 105 -7.08 16.43 6.41
CA ALA A 105 -7.57 15.57 5.32
C ALA A 105 -7.52 16.27 3.94
N LEU A 106 -7.88 17.56 3.87
CA LEU A 106 -7.85 18.35 2.63
C LEU A 106 -6.44 18.49 2.04
N ARG A 107 -5.39 18.32 2.85
CA ARG A 107 -4.00 18.37 2.36
C ARG A 107 -3.72 17.31 1.30
N PHE A 108 -4.49 16.22 1.22
CA PHE A 108 -4.23 15.13 0.27
C PHE A 108 -4.87 15.32 -1.12
N TYR A 109 -5.33 16.53 -1.46
CA TYR A 109 -6.07 16.80 -2.70
C TYR A 109 -7.26 15.85 -2.89
N ILE A 110 -7.92 15.53 -1.77
CA ILE A 110 -9.12 14.70 -1.77
C ILE A 110 -10.22 15.34 -2.59
N GLY A 111 -11.12 14.50 -3.08
CA GLY A 111 -12.28 14.90 -3.84
C GLY A 111 -13.53 14.13 -3.43
N TRP A 112 -14.65 14.43 -4.08
CA TRP A 112 -15.89 13.71 -3.92
C TRP A 112 -16.39 13.22 -5.28
N HIS A 113 -16.96 12.02 -5.33
CA HIS A 113 -17.60 11.53 -6.55
C HIS A 113 -18.66 10.49 -6.26
N LYS A 114 -19.91 10.76 -6.67
CA LYS A 114 -21.04 9.81 -6.56
C LYS A 114 -21.21 9.22 -5.13
N GLY A 115 -21.04 10.06 -4.09
CA GLY A 115 -21.14 9.63 -2.70
C GLY A 115 -19.90 8.94 -2.12
N TRP A 116 -18.78 8.94 -2.86
CA TRP A 116 -17.49 8.42 -2.40
C TRP A 116 -16.52 9.56 -2.17
N LEU A 117 -15.77 9.50 -1.06
CA LEU A 117 -14.53 10.24 -0.92
C LEU A 117 -13.52 9.67 -1.93
N THR A 118 -12.81 10.53 -2.64
CA THR A 118 -11.75 10.15 -3.58
C THR A 118 -10.41 10.65 -3.06
N ILE A 119 -9.40 9.79 -3.09
CA ILE A 119 -8.09 10.02 -2.49
C ILE A 119 -7.04 9.70 -3.57
N PRO A 120 -6.29 10.70 -4.06
CA PRO A 120 -5.21 10.50 -5.01
C PRO A 120 -4.10 9.60 -4.47
N VAL A 121 -3.57 8.74 -5.34
CA VAL A 121 -2.43 7.87 -5.07
C VAL A 121 -1.28 8.28 -5.98
N TYR A 122 -0.09 8.44 -5.42
CA TYR A 122 1.13 8.83 -6.11
C TYR A 122 2.03 7.62 -6.34
N GLY A 123 2.62 7.51 -7.52
CA GLY A 123 3.60 6.47 -7.85
C GLY A 123 5.03 7.00 -7.95
N MET A 124 5.92 6.16 -8.49
CA MET A 124 7.36 6.42 -8.67
C MET A 124 7.74 7.63 -9.52
N THR A 125 6.81 8.22 -10.27
CA THR A 125 7.07 9.45 -11.04
C THR A 125 6.72 10.72 -10.26
N ARG A 126 6.31 10.59 -8.99
CA ARG A 126 5.71 11.65 -8.15
C ARG A 126 4.45 12.28 -8.77
N LYS A 127 3.87 11.62 -9.76
CA LYS A 127 2.57 11.98 -10.35
C LYS A 127 1.49 11.08 -9.77
N ILE A 128 0.25 11.57 -9.83
CA ILE A 128 -0.92 10.78 -9.46
C ILE A 128 -1.01 9.60 -10.43
N SER A 129 -0.86 8.38 -9.89
CA SER A 129 -0.93 7.11 -10.62
C SER A 129 -2.33 6.51 -10.59
N GLY A 130 -3.19 6.97 -9.68
CA GLY A 130 -4.53 6.46 -9.52
C GLY A 130 -5.33 7.21 -8.46
N ILE A 131 -6.57 6.77 -8.28
CA ILE A 131 -7.48 7.25 -7.25
C ILE A 131 -8.05 6.06 -6.50
N GLN A 132 -7.85 6.05 -5.18
CA GLN A 132 -8.61 5.21 -4.25
C GLN A 132 -9.88 5.94 -3.86
N ARG A 133 -10.97 5.21 -3.65
CA ARG A 133 -12.26 5.75 -3.21
C ARG A 133 -12.70 5.06 -1.94
N ARG A 134 -13.35 5.82 -1.05
CA ARG A 134 -13.87 5.35 0.22
C ARG A 134 -15.33 5.73 0.43
N GLN A 135 -16.11 4.77 0.94
CA GLN A 135 -17.47 4.96 1.43
C GLN A 135 -17.64 4.09 2.68
N GLY A 136 -17.69 4.72 3.86
CA GLY A 136 -17.62 4.02 5.15
C GLY A 136 -16.34 3.19 5.28
N ASN A 137 -16.48 1.89 5.54
CA ASN A 137 -15.37 0.93 5.60
C ASN A 137 -14.98 0.35 4.25
N THR A 138 -15.75 0.62 3.19
CA THR A 138 -15.46 0.10 1.85
C THR A 138 -14.41 0.95 1.15
N LYS A 139 -13.33 0.30 0.72
CA LYS A 139 -12.26 0.90 -0.09
C LYS A 139 -12.29 0.29 -1.50
N ARG A 140 -12.25 1.11 -2.56
CA ARG A 140 -12.23 0.65 -3.96
C ARG A 140 -11.34 1.53 -4.81
N TYR A 141 -10.62 0.95 -5.76
CA TYR A 141 -9.89 1.72 -6.76
C TYR A 141 -10.80 2.12 -7.93
N MET A 142 -10.53 3.27 -8.52
CA MET A 142 -11.02 3.54 -9.88
C MET A 142 -10.36 2.59 -10.88
N LYS A 143 -11.10 2.23 -11.94
CA LYS A 143 -10.58 1.37 -12.99
C LYS A 143 -9.31 1.99 -13.58
N HIS A 144 -8.28 1.16 -13.78
CA HIS A 144 -6.95 1.56 -14.27
C HIS A 144 -6.08 2.35 -13.28
N SER A 145 -6.52 2.59 -12.05
CA SER A 145 -5.66 3.18 -11.02
C SER A 145 -4.41 2.33 -10.81
N GLY A 146 -3.27 3.00 -10.72
CA GLY A 146 -2.06 2.45 -10.12
C GLY A 146 -2.19 2.33 -8.60
N MET A 147 -1.25 1.60 -8.02
CA MET A 147 -1.00 1.59 -6.58
C MET A 147 0.18 2.53 -6.28
N GLY A 148 0.47 2.75 -5.00
CA GLY A 148 1.53 3.64 -4.56
C GLY A 148 1.27 4.16 -3.16
N VAL A 149 1.40 5.47 -2.97
CA VAL A 149 1.29 6.12 -1.66
C VAL A 149 0.38 7.34 -1.64
N PHE A 150 -0.17 7.67 -0.47
CA PHE A 150 -0.86 8.92 -0.18
C PHE A 150 0.18 9.95 0.27
N VAL A 151 0.20 11.11 -0.39
CA VAL A 151 1.15 12.18 -0.13
C VAL A 151 0.40 13.49 0.06
N PRO A 152 0.65 14.24 1.15
CA PRO A 152 0.02 15.53 1.35
C PRO A 152 0.64 16.61 0.45
N SER A 153 -0.14 17.65 0.19
CA SER A 153 0.34 18.93 -0.31
C SER A 153 1.40 19.50 0.62
N ALA A 154 2.31 20.28 0.02
CA ALA A 154 3.43 20.89 0.72
C ALA A 154 4.35 19.88 1.43
N PHE A 155 4.34 18.59 1.04
CA PHE A 155 5.22 17.56 1.59
C PHE A 155 6.68 18.01 1.63
N PHE A 156 7.18 18.60 0.54
CA PHE A 156 8.56 19.09 0.40
C PHE A 156 8.83 20.45 1.07
N GLN A 157 7.80 21.12 1.61
CA GLN A 157 7.95 22.42 2.26
C GLN A 157 8.12 22.29 3.79
N ASN A 158 7.79 21.13 4.36
CA ASN A 158 7.95 20.89 5.79
C ASN A 158 9.42 20.55 6.09
N PRO A 159 10.17 21.36 6.85
CA PRO A 159 11.59 21.13 7.08
C PRO A 159 11.91 19.96 8.04
N SER A 160 10.89 19.22 8.52
CA SER A 160 11.08 18.06 9.40
C SER A 160 12.09 17.06 8.86
N ASP A 161 13.01 16.64 9.73
CA ASP A 161 13.99 15.59 9.44
C ASP A 161 13.43 14.17 9.61
N THR A 162 12.20 14.06 10.11
CA THR A 162 11.54 12.81 10.44
C THR A 162 10.28 12.65 9.58
N LEU A 163 10.25 11.55 8.83
CA LEU A 163 9.11 11.12 8.03
C LEU A 163 8.33 10.03 8.79
N ALA A 164 7.03 10.23 8.98
CA ALA A 164 6.12 9.18 9.40
C ALA A 164 5.61 8.39 8.19
N VAL A 165 5.60 7.07 8.31
CA VAL A 165 5.01 6.16 7.34
C VAL A 165 3.90 5.38 8.04
N THR A 166 2.72 5.32 7.44
CA THR A 166 1.56 4.59 7.98
C THR A 166 0.95 3.66 6.93
N GLU A 167 0.09 2.73 7.35
CA GLU A 167 -0.80 2.01 6.45
C GLU A 167 -2.15 2.74 6.32
N GLY A 168 -2.52 3.12 5.10
CA GLY A 168 -3.79 3.76 4.80
C GLY A 168 -3.83 5.26 5.02
N TRP A 169 -4.75 5.92 4.28
CA TRP A 169 -4.88 7.38 4.28
C TRP A 169 -5.30 7.97 5.62
N THR A 170 -6.18 7.30 6.36
CA THR A 170 -6.70 7.81 7.64
C THR A 170 -5.59 7.98 8.67
N ASP A 171 -4.71 6.99 8.76
CA ASP A 171 -3.58 6.98 9.68
C ASP A 171 -2.52 7.99 9.25
N THR A 172 -2.36 8.22 7.95
CA THR A 172 -1.47 9.28 7.44
C THR A 172 -1.98 10.66 7.82
N VAL A 173 -3.29 10.90 7.71
CA VAL A 173 -3.91 12.15 8.18
C VAL A 173 -3.68 12.30 9.68
N THR A 174 -3.86 11.24 10.47
CA THR A 174 -3.59 11.25 11.91
C THR A 174 -2.11 11.54 12.23
N ALA A 175 -1.16 10.99 11.48
CA ALA A 175 0.25 11.28 11.65
C ALA A 175 0.58 12.77 11.39
N LEU A 176 -0.06 13.40 10.38
CA LEU A 176 0.04 14.84 10.18
C LEU A 176 -0.54 15.64 11.34
N GLU A 177 -1.64 15.17 11.92
CA GLU A 177 -2.27 15.82 13.08
C GLU A 177 -1.44 15.69 14.36
N TYR A 178 -0.56 14.69 14.45
CA TYR A 178 0.47 14.60 15.49
C TYR A 178 1.73 15.44 15.17
N GLY A 179 1.76 16.14 14.05
CA GLY A 179 2.83 17.08 13.68
C GLY A 179 3.94 16.49 12.80
N TYR A 180 3.83 15.24 12.36
CA TYR A 180 4.83 14.66 11.45
C TYR A 180 4.67 15.17 10.01
N ASN A 181 5.77 15.11 9.25
CA ASN A 181 5.64 14.93 7.81
C ASN A 181 5.27 13.47 7.55
N ALA A 182 4.25 13.17 6.74
CA ALA A 182 3.72 11.81 6.66
C ALA A 182 3.41 11.33 5.25
N ILE A 183 3.65 10.04 4.99
CA ILE A 183 3.27 9.32 3.78
C ILE A 183 2.50 8.05 4.16
N GLY A 184 1.42 7.78 3.43
CA GLY A 184 0.59 6.59 3.65
C GLY A 184 0.81 5.55 2.59
N LYS A 185 1.15 4.33 2.97
CA LYS A 185 1.10 3.20 2.05
C LYS A 185 -0.35 2.82 1.78
N VAL A 186 -0.67 2.41 0.56
CA VAL A 186 -2.05 1.98 0.27
C VAL A 186 -2.41 0.63 0.91
N ASN A 187 -1.41 -0.20 1.23
CA ASN A 187 -1.50 -1.41 2.04
C ASN A 187 -0.11 -1.77 2.65
N ALA A 188 -0.06 -2.79 3.50
CA ALA A 188 1.16 -3.26 4.17
C ALA A 188 2.37 -3.56 3.25
N PHE A 189 2.18 -4.02 2.00
CA PHE A 189 3.25 -4.52 1.13
C PHE A 189 3.40 -3.80 -0.21
N VAL A 190 2.74 -2.67 -0.38
CA VAL A 190 2.77 -1.84 -1.60
C VAL A 190 3.13 -0.42 -1.22
N GLY A 191 3.98 0.23 -2.04
CA GLY A 191 4.43 1.59 -1.80
C GLY A 191 5.84 1.72 -1.24
N ASN A 192 6.57 0.60 -1.02
CA ASN A 192 7.92 0.66 -0.43
C ASN A 192 8.89 1.49 -1.28
N GLU A 193 8.88 1.26 -2.60
CA GLU A 193 9.72 2.02 -3.54
C GLU A 193 9.35 3.50 -3.54
N GLU A 194 8.05 3.83 -3.49
CA GLU A 194 7.59 5.20 -3.42
C GLU A 194 7.98 5.87 -2.11
N VAL A 195 7.85 5.19 -0.97
CA VAL A 195 8.29 5.69 0.34
C VAL A 195 9.78 6.04 0.30
N ILE A 196 10.62 5.13 -0.20
CA ILE A 196 12.06 5.35 -0.35
C ILE A 196 12.35 6.54 -1.27
N MET A 197 11.67 6.60 -2.43
CA MET A 197 11.82 7.71 -3.36
C MET A 197 11.46 9.06 -2.71
N PHE A 198 10.32 9.15 -2.02
CA PHE A 198 9.92 10.38 -1.36
C PHE A 198 10.85 10.75 -0.20
N ALA A 199 11.30 9.77 0.60
CA ALA A 199 12.28 10.00 1.66
C ALA A 199 13.60 10.56 1.11
N ARG A 200 14.13 9.97 0.03
CA ARG A 200 15.39 10.42 -0.62
C ARG A 200 15.29 11.77 -1.29
N THR A 201 14.12 12.11 -1.84
CA THR A 201 13.92 13.37 -2.57
C THR A 201 13.51 14.52 -1.66
N HIS A 202 13.19 14.24 -0.39
CA HIS A 202 12.91 15.26 0.59
C HIS A 202 14.23 15.81 1.18
N PRO A 203 14.46 17.13 1.16
CA PRO A 203 15.78 17.70 1.48
C PRO A 203 16.22 17.47 2.94
N SER A 204 15.27 17.39 3.87
CA SER A 204 15.58 17.29 5.30
C SER A 204 15.53 15.88 5.87
N VAL A 205 14.89 14.90 5.21
CA VAL A 205 14.55 13.62 5.84
C VAL A 205 15.80 12.78 6.08
N LYS A 206 16.01 12.39 7.34
CA LYS A 206 17.10 11.51 7.79
C LYS A 206 16.57 10.33 8.60
N ARG A 207 15.42 10.52 9.26
CA ARG A 207 14.77 9.51 10.11
C ARG A 207 13.42 9.13 9.53
N VAL A 208 13.06 7.86 9.69
CA VAL A 208 11.73 7.36 9.33
C VAL A 208 11.12 6.62 10.50
N ILE A 209 9.94 7.05 10.94
CA ILE A 209 9.13 6.32 11.91
C ILE A 209 7.99 5.63 11.16
N ILE A 210 7.83 4.34 11.38
CA ILE A 210 6.83 3.53 10.66
C ILE A 210 5.82 3.03 11.69
N PHE A 211 4.59 3.51 11.60
CA PHE A 211 3.49 3.06 12.44
C PHE A 211 2.84 1.85 11.80
N ALA A 212 2.99 0.69 12.45
CA ALA A 212 2.40 -0.57 12.03
C ALA A 212 1.04 -0.78 12.70
N ASP A 213 0.04 -1.17 11.92
CA ASP A 213 -1.26 -1.57 12.45
C ASP A 213 -1.11 -2.79 13.38
N ASN A 214 -1.75 -2.74 14.53
CA ASN A 214 -1.84 -3.83 15.48
C ASN A 214 -2.99 -4.77 15.11
N ASN A 215 -2.70 -5.65 14.15
CA ASN A 215 -3.63 -6.66 13.66
C ASN A 215 -3.23 -8.05 14.17
N VAL A 216 -4.25 -8.87 14.49
CA VAL A 216 -4.08 -10.22 15.06
C VAL A 216 -3.23 -11.14 14.17
N ASP A 217 -3.25 -10.93 12.85
CA ASP A 217 -2.49 -11.70 11.87
C ASP A 217 -1.03 -11.25 11.70
N GLY A 218 -0.61 -10.17 12.36
CA GLY A 218 0.76 -9.64 12.29
C GLY A 218 1.15 -9.03 10.94
N VAL A 219 0.22 -8.91 9.99
CA VAL A 219 0.50 -8.44 8.61
C VAL A 219 0.99 -6.99 8.60
N GLY A 220 0.39 -6.14 9.43
CA GLY A 220 0.79 -4.73 9.55
C GLY A 220 2.23 -4.57 10.02
N LEU A 221 2.64 -5.37 11.02
CA LEU A 221 4.00 -5.37 11.54
C LEU A 221 5.00 -5.89 10.51
N ALA A 222 4.73 -7.03 9.87
CA ALA A 222 5.62 -7.60 8.86
C ALA A 222 5.85 -6.63 7.68
N GLY A 223 4.80 -5.95 7.22
CA GLY A 223 4.92 -4.95 6.15
C GLY A 223 5.71 -3.71 6.57
N ALA A 224 5.60 -3.30 7.84
CA ALA A 224 6.37 -2.21 8.40
C ALA A 224 7.86 -2.56 8.56
N GLU A 225 8.17 -3.77 9.05
CA GLU A 225 9.53 -4.28 9.17
C GLU A 225 10.24 -4.38 7.81
N GLU A 226 9.56 -4.90 6.78
CA GLU A 226 10.11 -4.93 5.41
C GLU A 226 10.40 -3.51 4.90
N THR A 227 9.53 -2.55 5.21
CA THR A 227 9.76 -1.14 4.83
C THR A 227 10.97 -0.57 5.56
N ALA A 228 11.13 -0.92 6.84
CA ALA A 228 12.25 -0.48 7.67
C ALA A 228 13.58 -1.02 7.15
N GLU A 229 13.64 -2.32 6.85
CA GLU A 229 14.82 -2.99 6.28
C GLU A 229 15.27 -2.28 5.01
N LEU A 230 14.37 -2.08 4.06
CA LEU A 230 14.67 -1.40 2.80
C LEU A 230 15.12 0.06 2.98
N LEU A 231 14.61 0.76 4.00
CA LEU A 231 15.02 2.14 4.30
C LEU A 231 16.39 2.20 4.98
N ASN A 232 16.68 1.27 5.91
CA ASN A 232 17.99 1.14 6.54
C ASN A 232 19.08 0.85 5.50
N GLU A 233 18.81 -0.04 4.54
CA GLU A 233 19.69 -0.30 3.39
C GLU A 233 19.99 0.94 2.54
N LYS A 234 19.13 1.97 2.59
CA LYS A 234 19.33 3.25 1.90
C LYS A 234 19.88 4.35 2.81
N GLY A 235 20.27 4.02 4.04
CA GLY A 235 20.95 4.93 4.97
C GLY A 235 20.02 5.78 5.83
N PHE A 236 18.73 5.46 5.90
CA PHE A 236 17.82 6.13 6.84
C PHE A 236 17.85 5.46 8.21
N THR A 237 17.76 6.25 9.28
CA THR A 237 17.51 5.69 10.62
C THR A 237 16.03 5.39 10.78
N THR A 238 15.66 4.12 10.95
CA THR A 238 14.24 3.73 11.07
C THR A 238 13.84 3.34 12.49
N LYS A 239 12.61 3.68 12.90
CA LYS A 239 11.94 3.10 14.09
C LYS A 239 10.58 2.54 13.67
N VAL A 240 10.36 1.24 13.87
CA VAL A 240 9.03 0.63 13.73
C VAL A 240 8.30 0.75 15.06
N VAL A 241 7.06 1.21 15.03
CA VAL A 241 6.17 1.34 16.19
C VAL A 241 4.91 0.56 15.89
N LEU A 242 4.70 -0.53 16.62
CA LEU A 242 3.40 -1.21 16.66
C LEU A 242 2.43 -0.33 17.45
N THR A 243 1.29 0.01 16.86
CA THR A 243 0.31 0.86 17.56
C THR A 243 -0.29 0.13 18.76
N VAL A 244 -0.60 0.87 19.83
CA VAL A 244 -1.22 0.28 21.03
C VAL A 244 -2.64 -0.20 20.72
N GLU A 245 -3.41 0.64 20.04
CA GLU A 245 -4.69 0.28 19.44
C GLU A 245 -4.51 -0.36 18.06
N LYS A 246 -5.60 -0.81 17.45
CA LYS A 246 -5.62 -1.39 16.10
C LYS A 246 -4.85 -0.58 15.05
N ASP A 247 -5.04 0.74 15.02
CA ASP A 247 -4.44 1.64 14.04
C ASP A 247 -4.11 3.00 14.69
N LEU A 248 -3.27 3.82 14.05
CA LEU A 248 -2.80 5.10 14.62
C LEU A 248 -3.96 6.07 14.84
N ARG A 249 -4.93 6.09 13.92
CA ARG A 249 -6.17 6.86 14.07
C ARG A 249 -6.94 6.42 15.31
N ARG A 250 -7.03 5.12 15.59
CA ARG A 250 -7.73 4.61 16.78
C ARG A 250 -7.03 5.04 18.07
N CYS A 251 -5.70 5.01 18.12
CA CYS A 251 -4.94 5.58 19.25
C CYS A 251 -5.36 7.03 19.52
N LYS A 252 -5.45 7.86 18.47
CA LYS A 252 -5.91 9.25 18.62
C LYS A 252 -7.36 9.34 19.10
N GLN A 253 -8.24 8.48 18.60
CA GLN A 253 -9.66 8.47 18.98
C GLN A 253 -9.88 8.17 20.46
N VAL A 254 -9.03 7.34 21.06
CA VAL A 254 -9.10 7.03 22.50
C VAL A 254 -8.30 8.04 23.36
N GLY A 255 -7.79 9.11 22.75
CA GLY A 255 -7.17 10.24 23.45
C GLY A 255 -5.65 10.13 23.64
N MET A 256 -4.97 9.16 23.01
CA MET A 256 -3.54 8.99 23.19
C MET A 256 -2.74 10.14 22.56
N THR A 257 -1.76 10.62 23.30
CA THR A 257 -0.68 11.47 22.81
C THR A 257 0.30 10.65 21.98
N ILE A 258 1.09 11.34 21.15
CA ILE A 258 2.09 10.66 20.33
C ILE A 258 3.18 9.97 21.16
N HIS A 259 3.52 10.50 22.33
CA HIS A 259 4.49 9.90 23.23
C HIS A 259 4.01 8.56 23.81
N GLU A 260 2.72 8.47 24.14
CA GLU A 260 2.11 7.22 24.60
C GLU A 260 2.07 6.17 23.49
N VAL A 261 1.82 6.58 22.23
CA VAL A 261 1.81 5.65 21.09
C VAL A 261 3.20 5.10 20.78
N ILE A 262 4.23 5.95 20.81
CA ILE A 262 5.60 5.55 20.43
C ILE A 262 6.26 4.67 21.49
N GLY A 263 5.80 4.76 22.74
CA GLY A 263 6.49 4.20 23.91
C GLY A 263 7.80 4.95 24.16
N LYS A 264 8.16 5.12 25.44
CA LYS A 264 9.50 5.60 25.80
C LYS A 264 10.55 4.58 25.36
#